data_AF-A0A2W0AY51-F1
#
_entry.id   AF-A0A2W0AY51-F1
#
_cell.length_a   1.000
_cell.length_b   1.000
_cell.length_c   1.000
_cell.angle_alpha   90.00
_cell.angle_beta   90.00
_cell.angle_gamma   90.00
#
_symmetry.space_group_name_H-M   'P 1'
#
loop_
_entity.id
_entity.type
_entity.pdbx_description
1 polymer ?
#
loop_
_entity_poly.entity_id
_entity_poly.type
_entity_poly.pdbx_seq_one_letter_code
_entity_poly.pdbx_strand_id
1 'polypeptide(L)'
;LWLYHLNYCDFLNVDLRAFERRFHLRRALDVALDWCTQNTTGMEVGWEPYPLSLRIVNWLKFLMRNAERAEALGKGETLQALLAGLRIQALALEARLETHLLANHLMKNIKALMFAGALLGAPESSRWWARGEKLLKRELAEQILADGGHFERSPMYHAEALEDLLDIRTLASACGSVMKCAPQLSACIAQMAAFLRCMLHPDGEIPLFNDSALGIARPAGQLLTLAGDSGEVPSVARPEVSVLDDTGYAVIRAPNSGGCLIFDCGPLGPDYQPGHGHSDVLSYELSLHGQRVVVDTGVSTYEPCAERRYERSTAAHNTVRIEPSPCRPNRRR
;
A
#
# COMPACT_ATOMS: atom_id res chain seq x y z
N LEU A 1 13.50 6.98 -4.78
CA LEU A 1 12.19 7.25 -4.14
C LEU A 1 11.74 8.71 -4.21
N TRP A 2 12.59 9.70 -3.92
CA TRP A 2 12.16 11.11 -3.94
C TRP A 2 11.48 11.54 -5.25
N LEU A 3 12.08 11.19 -6.40
CA LEU A 3 11.48 11.48 -7.72
C LEU A 3 10.12 10.79 -7.92
N TYR A 4 9.93 9.59 -7.36
CA TYR A 4 8.63 8.92 -7.42
C TYR A 4 7.60 9.70 -6.61
N HIS A 5 7.90 10.04 -5.35
CA HIS A 5 6.99 10.77 -4.47
C HIS A 5 6.60 12.15 -5.04
N LEU A 6 7.57 12.86 -5.63
CA LEU A 6 7.30 14.10 -6.34
C LEU A 6 6.23 13.92 -7.44
N ASN A 7 6.26 12.79 -8.13
CA ASN A 7 5.38 12.46 -9.24
C ASN A 7 4.06 11.79 -8.82
N TYR A 8 3.87 11.40 -7.56
CA TYR A 8 2.56 10.91 -7.07
C TYR A 8 1.54 12.05 -6.95
N CYS A 9 2.03 13.27 -6.69
CA CYS A 9 1.22 14.45 -6.42
C CYS A 9 0.26 14.29 -5.23
N ASP A 10 0.68 13.61 -4.15
CA ASP A 10 -0.13 13.42 -2.94
C ASP A 10 -0.60 14.73 -2.30
N PHE A 11 0.14 15.83 -2.52
CA PHE A 11 -0.24 17.18 -2.08
C PHE A 11 -1.60 17.63 -2.61
N LEU A 12 -2.14 17.01 -3.68
CA LEU A 12 -3.47 17.30 -4.21
C LEU A 12 -4.61 16.72 -3.37
N ASN A 13 -4.31 15.78 -2.46
CA ASN A 13 -5.31 15.12 -1.60
C ASN A 13 -5.66 15.91 -0.34
N VAL A 14 -5.13 17.12 -0.15
CA VAL A 14 -5.49 18.00 0.97
C VAL A 14 -6.90 18.58 0.79
N ASP A 15 -7.60 18.86 1.90
CA ASP A 15 -8.93 19.49 1.81
C ASP A 15 -8.81 20.95 1.38
N LEU A 16 -9.13 21.20 0.10
CA LEU A 16 -9.17 22.54 -0.47
C LEU A 16 -10.57 23.13 -0.55
N ARG A 17 -11.60 22.48 0.02
CA ARG A 17 -13.02 22.87 -0.13
C ARG A 17 -13.36 24.20 0.53
N ALA A 18 -12.63 24.59 1.57
CA ALA A 18 -12.81 25.88 2.23
C ALA A 18 -12.60 27.06 1.26
N PHE A 19 -13.46 28.08 1.35
CA PHE A 19 -13.45 29.25 0.46
C PHE A 19 -12.09 29.97 0.46
N GLU A 20 -11.47 30.10 1.62
CA GLU A 20 -10.18 30.78 1.78
C GLU A 20 -9.03 30.08 1.03
N ARG A 21 -9.24 28.83 0.60
CA ARG A 21 -8.26 28.06 -0.16
C ARG A 21 -8.37 28.23 -1.68
N ARG A 22 -9.11 29.22 -2.18
CA ARG A 22 -9.18 29.56 -3.62
C ARG A 22 -7.80 29.74 -4.27
N PHE A 23 -6.87 30.43 -3.59
CA PHE A 23 -5.50 30.58 -4.06
C PHE A 23 -4.79 29.22 -4.22
N HIS A 24 -4.89 28.36 -3.19
CA HIS A 24 -4.31 27.02 -3.20
C HIS A 24 -4.91 26.13 -4.28
N LEU A 25 -6.22 26.19 -4.51
CA LEU A 25 -6.87 25.47 -5.61
C LEU A 25 -6.32 25.90 -6.98
N ARG A 26 -6.17 27.20 -7.21
CA ARG A 26 -5.57 27.71 -8.45
C ARG A 26 -4.13 27.22 -8.63
N ARG A 27 -3.32 27.29 -7.58
CA ARG A 27 -1.93 26.80 -7.62
C ARG A 27 -1.86 25.29 -7.86
N ALA A 28 -2.73 24.50 -7.25
CA ALA A 28 -2.81 23.06 -7.48
C ALA A 28 -3.12 22.72 -8.94
N LEU A 29 -4.08 23.42 -9.55
CA LEU A 29 -4.40 23.28 -10.98
C LEU A 29 -3.24 23.71 -11.87
N ASP A 30 -2.58 24.83 -11.55
CA ASP A 30 -1.45 25.34 -12.32
C ASP A 30 -0.25 24.36 -12.27
N VAL A 31 0.05 23.76 -11.11
CA VAL A 31 1.12 22.75 -10.96
C VAL A 31 0.78 21.46 -11.73
N ALA A 32 -0.47 20.99 -11.66
CA ALA A 32 -0.90 19.82 -12.42
C ALA A 32 -0.79 20.09 -13.94
N LEU A 33 -1.19 21.28 -14.40
CA LEU A 33 -1.08 21.66 -15.81
C LEU A 33 0.39 21.77 -16.23
N ASP A 34 1.23 22.38 -15.41
CA ASP A 34 2.67 22.49 -15.67
C ASP A 34 3.30 21.11 -15.85
N TRP A 35 2.97 20.13 -14.99
CA TRP A 35 3.43 18.76 -15.14
C TRP A 35 3.09 18.19 -16.53
N CYS A 36 1.84 18.38 -17.00
CA CYS A 36 1.43 17.93 -18.35
C CYS A 36 2.22 18.60 -19.47
N THR A 37 2.63 19.86 -19.30
CA THR A 37 3.38 20.61 -20.33
C THR A 37 4.88 20.34 -20.34
N GLN A 38 5.46 19.99 -19.18
CA GLN A 38 6.90 19.79 -19.02
C GLN A 38 7.34 18.33 -19.16
N ASN A 39 6.44 17.36 -18.94
CA ASN A 39 6.76 15.92 -18.97
C ASN A 39 6.15 15.27 -20.22
N THR A 40 6.62 15.65 -21.40
CA THR A 40 5.97 15.28 -22.67
C THR A 40 6.63 14.12 -23.42
N THR A 41 7.83 13.67 -23.00
CA THR A 41 8.56 12.64 -23.76
C THR A 41 8.05 11.22 -23.50
N GLY A 42 7.38 11.00 -22.37
CA GLY A 42 6.91 9.67 -21.96
C GLY A 42 8.01 8.79 -21.36
N MET A 43 9.22 9.35 -21.23
CA MET A 43 10.44 8.68 -20.77
C MET A 43 10.90 9.18 -19.39
N GLU A 44 10.32 10.26 -18.89
CA GLU A 44 10.60 10.78 -17.56
C GLU A 44 10.13 9.78 -16.48
N VAL A 45 10.76 9.79 -15.31
CA VAL A 45 10.41 8.93 -14.16
C VAL A 45 8.92 9.01 -13.81
N GLY A 46 8.28 10.16 -14.00
CA GLY A 46 6.84 10.33 -13.78
C GLY A 46 5.96 9.47 -14.67
N TRP A 47 6.46 8.98 -15.80
CA TRP A 47 5.77 8.08 -16.73
C TRP A 47 5.99 6.61 -16.44
N GLU A 48 6.75 6.25 -15.40
CA GLU A 48 6.81 4.86 -14.96
C GLU A 48 5.45 4.42 -14.39
N PRO A 49 5.08 3.12 -14.50
CA PRO A 49 3.72 2.69 -14.19
C PRO A 49 3.30 2.91 -12.73
N TYR A 50 4.22 2.74 -11.78
CA TYR A 50 3.95 2.97 -10.36
C TYR A 50 3.64 4.46 -10.07
N PRO A 51 4.51 5.43 -10.40
CA PRO A 51 4.15 6.85 -10.30
C PRO A 51 2.87 7.26 -11.05
N LEU A 52 2.65 6.73 -12.25
CA LEU A 52 1.41 6.95 -13.00
C LEU A 52 0.18 6.50 -12.20
N SER A 53 0.24 5.32 -11.61
CA SER A 53 -0.88 4.74 -10.87
C SER A 53 -1.33 5.63 -9.72
N LEU A 54 -0.39 6.07 -8.88
CA LEU A 54 -0.69 6.95 -7.75
C LEU A 54 -1.19 8.31 -8.24
N ARG A 55 -0.53 8.90 -9.24
CA ARG A 55 -0.92 10.22 -9.77
C ARG A 55 -2.31 10.23 -10.39
N ILE A 56 -2.65 9.22 -11.20
CA ILE A 56 -3.98 9.11 -11.81
C ILE A 56 -5.06 9.10 -10.73
N VAL A 57 -4.91 8.28 -9.69
CA VAL A 57 -5.88 8.21 -8.59
C VAL A 57 -5.97 9.53 -7.84
N ASN A 58 -4.83 10.14 -7.50
CA ASN A 58 -4.76 11.40 -6.76
C ASN A 58 -5.41 12.55 -7.53
N TRP A 59 -5.11 12.68 -8.82
CA TRP A 59 -5.68 13.70 -9.67
C TRP A 59 -7.18 13.51 -9.86
N LEU A 60 -7.64 12.27 -10.07
CA LEU A 60 -9.08 12.00 -10.20
C LEU A 60 -9.85 12.31 -8.92
N LYS A 61 -9.32 11.92 -7.75
CA LYS A 61 -9.90 12.30 -6.45
C LYS A 61 -9.93 13.82 -6.27
N PHE A 62 -8.85 14.52 -6.64
CA PHE A 62 -8.75 15.97 -6.59
C PHE A 62 -9.77 16.66 -7.49
N LEU A 63 -9.88 16.25 -8.76
CA LEU A 63 -10.81 16.81 -9.73
C LEU A 63 -12.26 16.55 -9.32
N MET A 64 -12.61 15.32 -8.91
CA MET A 64 -13.94 14.97 -8.41
C MET A 64 -14.39 15.89 -7.27
N ARG A 65 -13.47 16.28 -6.37
CA ARG A 65 -13.78 17.16 -5.22
C ARG A 65 -13.86 18.65 -5.57
N ASN A 66 -13.27 19.07 -6.69
CA ASN A 66 -13.00 20.50 -6.95
C ASN A 66 -13.44 21.01 -8.33
N ALA A 67 -13.94 20.17 -9.24
CA ALA A 67 -14.27 20.54 -10.61
C ALA A 67 -15.22 21.75 -10.69
N GLU A 68 -16.37 21.70 -10.00
CA GLU A 68 -17.36 22.80 -10.00
C GLU A 68 -16.75 24.13 -9.51
N ARG A 69 -15.89 24.06 -8.48
CA ARG A 69 -15.22 25.25 -7.93
C ARG A 69 -14.15 25.78 -8.88
N ALA A 70 -13.44 24.89 -9.57
CA ALA A 70 -12.49 25.27 -10.60
C ALA A 70 -13.21 25.92 -11.79
N GLU A 71 -14.36 25.41 -12.22
CA GLU A 71 -15.20 26.05 -13.24
C GLU A 71 -15.66 27.44 -12.82
N ALA A 72 -16.13 27.61 -11.59
CA ALA A 72 -16.52 28.90 -11.04
C ALA A 72 -15.35 29.92 -10.97
N LEU A 73 -14.10 29.44 -11.01
CA LEU A 73 -12.90 30.28 -11.08
C LEU A 73 -12.43 30.54 -12.53
N GLY A 74 -13.22 30.15 -13.53
CA GLY A 74 -12.87 30.30 -14.95
C GLY A 74 -11.78 29.32 -15.40
N LYS A 75 -11.58 28.20 -14.70
CA LYS A 75 -10.55 27.19 -15.03
C LYS A 75 -11.08 26.05 -15.91
N GLY A 76 -12.19 26.24 -16.62
CA GLY A 76 -12.79 25.23 -17.49
C GLY A 76 -11.82 24.64 -18.52
N GLU A 77 -11.08 25.48 -19.24
CA GLU A 77 -10.06 25.02 -20.20
C GLU A 77 -8.93 24.22 -19.54
N THR A 78 -8.49 24.65 -18.35
CA THR A 78 -7.50 23.92 -17.55
C THR A 78 -8.02 22.53 -17.18
N LEU A 79 -9.28 22.41 -16.74
CA LEU A 79 -9.89 21.12 -16.43
C LEU A 79 -9.90 20.20 -17.66
N GLN A 80 -10.29 20.71 -18.83
CA GLN A 80 -10.28 19.93 -20.07
C GLN A 80 -8.87 19.45 -20.44
N ALA A 81 -7.86 20.32 -20.31
CA ALA A 81 -6.46 19.94 -20.55
C ALA A 81 -5.98 18.86 -19.57
N LEU A 82 -6.34 18.96 -18.28
CA LEU A 82 -5.99 17.97 -17.26
C LEU A 82 -6.67 16.61 -17.53
N LEU A 83 -7.95 16.60 -17.92
CA LEU A 83 -8.67 15.38 -18.29
C LEU A 83 -8.06 14.71 -19.53
N ALA A 84 -7.68 15.50 -20.54
CA ALA A 84 -6.96 15.00 -21.71
C ALA A 84 -5.60 14.41 -21.32
N GLY A 85 -4.84 15.08 -20.45
CA GLY A 85 -3.58 14.58 -19.90
C GLY A 85 -3.75 13.28 -19.13
N LEU A 86 -4.77 13.16 -18.28
CA LEU A 86 -5.08 11.94 -17.54
C LEU A 86 -5.46 10.78 -18.46
N ARG A 87 -6.18 11.04 -19.56
CA ARG A 87 -6.45 10.02 -20.57
C ARG A 87 -5.17 9.45 -21.17
N ILE A 88 -4.21 10.31 -21.53
CA ILE A 88 -2.90 9.87 -22.04
C ILE A 88 -2.15 9.04 -21.00
N GLN A 89 -2.17 9.47 -19.74
CA GLN A 89 -1.55 8.74 -18.63
C GLN A 89 -2.18 7.36 -18.42
N ALA A 90 -3.51 7.25 -18.46
CA ALA A 90 -4.21 5.98 -18.34
C ALA A 90 -3.92 5.03 -19.52
N LEU A 91 -3.82 5.55 -20.75
CA LEU A 91 -3.37 4.78 -21.92
C LEU A 91 -1.93 4.26 -21.74
N ALA A 92 -1.03 5.13 -21.27
CA ALA A 92 0.37 4.79 -21.05
C ALA A 92 0.57 3.76 -19.94
N LEU A 93 -0.26 3.81 -18.89
CA LEU A 93 -0.30 2.81 -17.82
C LEU A 93 -0.82 1.47 -18.35
N GLU A 94 -1.94 1.48 -19.08
CA GLU A 94 -2.53 0.26 -19.64
C GLU A 94 -1.55 -0.52 -20.53
N ALA A 95 -0.71 0.20 -21.28
CA ALA A 95 0.29 -0.38 -22.17
C ALA A 95 1.46 -1.04 -21.42
N ARG A 96 1.69 -0.68 -20.15
CA ARG A 96 2.90 -1.05 -19.38
C ARG A 96 2.57 -1.50 -17.96
N LEU A 97 1.48 -2.24 -17.79
CA LEU A 97 1.13 -2.82 -16.50
C LEU A 97 2.29 -3.68 -15.96
N GLU A 98 2.57 -3.56 -14.67
CA GLU A 98 3.67 -4.20 -13.97
C GLU A 98 3.37 -5.67 -13.64
N THR A 99 2.84 -6.42 -14.62
CA THR A 99 2.45 -7.84 -14.44
C THR A 99 3.62 -8.78 -14.16
N HIS A 100 4.85 -8.30 -14.32
CA HIS A 100 6.08 -9.02 -13.97
C HIS A 100 6.59 -8.70 -12.57
N LEU A 101 6.28 -7.51 -12.03
CA LEU A 101 6.59 -7.15 -10.65
C LEU A 101 5.50 -7.65 -9.68
N LEU A 102 4.25 -7.78 -10.16
CA LEU A 102 3.10 -8.26 -9.38
C LEU A 102 2.89 -7.40 -8.12
N ALA A 103 2.41 -8.01 -7.04
CA ALA A 103 2.43 -7.41 -5.70
C ALA A 103 1.69 -6.06 -5.63
N ASN A 104 2.07 -5.23 -4.66
CA ASN A 104 1.52 -3.88 -4.51
C ASN A 104 1.63 -3.06 -5.80
N HIS A 105 2.68 -3.24 -6.63
CA HIS A 105 2.83 -2.52 -7.90
C HIS A 105 1.64 -2.77 -8.83
N LEU A 106 1.34 -4.05 -9.10
CA LEU A 106 0.21 -4.40 -9.95
C LEU A 106 -1.13 -3.99 -9.30
N MET A 107 -1.27 -4.07 -7.98
CA MET A 107 -2.47 -3.59 -7.27
C MET A 107 -2.71 -2.09 -7.49
N LYS A 108 -1.64 -1.26 -7.39
CA LYS A 108 -1.73 0.17 -7.72
C LYS A 108 -2.16 0.40 -9.17
N ASN A 109 -1.59 -0.36 -10.12
CA ASN A 109 -1.98 -0.25 -11.54
C ASN A 109 -3.46 -0.60 -11.75
N ILE A 110 -3.95 -1.67 -11.13
CA ILE A 110 -5.34 -2.12 -11.21
C ILE A 110 -6.28 -1.02 -10.69
N LYS A 111 -6.00 -0.51 -9.49
CA LYS A 111 -6.76 0.58 -8.89
C LYS A 111 -6.82 1.79 -9.81
N ALA A 112 -5.69 2.22 -10.36
CA ALA A 112 -5.64 3.37 -11.26
C ALA A 112 -6.46 3.16 -12.54
N LEU A 113 -6.43 1.96 -13.15
CA LEU A 113 -7.28 1.65 -14.30
C LEU A 113 -8.77 1.68 -13.93
N MET A 114 -9.17 1.17 -12.77
CA MET A 114 -10.56 1.19 -12.34
C MET A 114 -11.04 2.63 -12.04
N PHE A 115 -10.22 3.45 -11.40
CA PHE A 115 -10.49 4.88 -11.20
C PHE A 115 -10.63 5.62 -12.54
N ALA A 116 -9.69 5.40 -13.48
CA ALA A 116 -9.77 5.96 -14.82
C ALA A 116 -11.05 5.50 -15.56
N GLY A 117 -11.38 4.22 -15.44
CA GLY A 117 -12.59 3.63 -16.03
C GLY A 117 -13.87 4.22 -15.50
N ALA A 118 -13.94 4.51 -14.19
CA ALA A 118 -15.13 5.04 -13.55
C ALA A 118 -15.29 6.56 -13.69
N LEU A 119 -14.19 7.33 -13.68
CA LEU A 119 -14.26 8.78 -13.46
C LEU A 119 -13.86 9.64 -14.67
N LEU A 120 -13.13 9.11 -15.67
CA LEU A 120 -12.67 9.94 -16.79
C LEU A 120 -13.74 10.22 -17.86
N GLY A 121 -14.74 9.36 -18.01
CA GLY A 121 -15.73 9.47 -19.09
C GLY A 121 -15.12 9.42 -20.50
N ALA A 122 -13.99 8.72 -20.67
CA ALA A 122 -13.28 8.60 -21.95
C ALA A 122 -13.86 7.44 -22.79
N PRO A 123 -13.62 7.41 -24.12
CA PRO A 123 -14.01 6.29 -24.97
C PRO A 123 -13.49 4.93 -24.47
N GLU A 124 -12.33 4.91 -23.80
CA GLU A 124 -11.70 3.73 -23.24
C GLU A 124 -12.20 3.33 -21.85
N SER A 125 -13.05 4.14 -21.21
CA SER A 125 -13.44 3.96 -19.80
C SER A 125 -13.98 2.56 -19.48
N SER A 126 -14.92 2.06 -20.29
CA SER A 126 -15.48 0.71 -20.11
C SER A 126 -14.43 -0.39 -20.26
N ARG A 127 -13.44 -0.20 -21.14
CA ARG A 127 -12.33 -1.14 -21.35
C ARG A 127 -11.38 -1.16 -20.15
N TRP A 128 -11.03 0.01 -19.61
CA TRP A 128 -10.18 0.09 -18.43
C TRP A 128 -10.84 -0.52 -17.20
N TRP A 129 -12.13 -0.25 -16.99
CA TRP A 129 -12.89 -0.88 -15.91
C TRP A 129 -12.89 -2.41 -16.04
N ALA A 130 -13.28 -2.94 -17.21
CA ALA A 130 -13.34 -4.39 -17.44
C ALA A 130 -11.97 -5.07 -17.29
N ARG A 131 -10.90 -4.40 -17.74
CA ARG A 131 -9.52 -4.91 -17.58
C ARG A 131 -9.07 -4.88 -16.13
N GLY A 132 -9.32 -3.78 -15.42
CA GLY A 132 -9.04 -3.64 -13.99
C GLY A 132 -9.77 -4.69 -13.17
N GLU A 133 -11.07 -4.89 -13.40
CA GLU A 133 -11.86 -5.91 -12.71
C GLU A 133 -11.36 -7.33 -12.98
N LYS A 134 -11.00 -7.65 -14.23
CA LYS A 134 -10.46 -8.96 -14.60
C LYS A 134 -9.15 -9.25 -13.85
N LEU A 135 -8.26 -8.26 -13.79
CA LEU A 135 -7.00 -8.38 -13.07
C LEU A 135 -7.22 -8.44 -11.56
N LEU A 136 -8.08 -7.59 -11.02
CA LEU A 136 -8.45 -7.60 -9.60
C LEU A 136 -8.93 -8.98 -9.17
N LYS A 137 -9.84 -9.61 -9.93
CA LYS A 137 -10.33 -10.95 -9.60
C LYS A 137 -9.20 -11.98 -9.50
N ARG A 138 -8.22 -11.90 -10.40
CA ARG A 138 -7.04 -12.78 -10.40
C ARG A 138 -6.16 -12.48 -9.18
N GLU A 139 -5.80 -11.21 -8.97
CA GLU A 139 -4.86 -10.83 -7.92
C GLU A 139 -5.47 -10.97 -6.52
N LEU A 140 -6.79 -10.87 -6.35
CA LEU A 140 -7.45 -11.23 -5.09
C LEU A 140 -7.26 -12.70 -4.71
N ALA A 141 -7.13 -13.60 -5.69
CA ALA A 141 -6.90 -15.02 -5.45
C ALA A 141 -5.42 -15.38 -5.30
N GLU A 142 -4.52 -14.56 -5.86
CA GLU A 142 -3.07 -14.77 -5.81
C GLU A 142 -2.43 -14.11 -4.57
N GLN A 143 -2.80 -12.86 -4.29
CA GLN A 143 -2.07 -12.01 -3.35
C GLN A 143 -2.62 -12.06 -1.92
N ILE A 144 -3.86 -12.56 -1.74
CA ILE A 144 -4.49 -12.67 -0.42
C ILE A 144 -4.50 -14.14 -0.01
N LEU A 145 -3.77 -14.45 1.06
CA LEU A 145 -3.64 -15.80 1.59
C LEU A 145 -4.88 -16.23 2.38
N ALA A 146 -4.99 -17.52 2.71
CA ALA A 146 -6.19 -18.07 3.34
C ALA A 146 -6.39 -17.55 4.78
N ASP A 147 -5.32 -17.19 5.48
CA ASP A 147 -5.33 -16.49 6.77
C ASP A 147 -5.65 -14.97 6.67
N GLY A 148 -5.85 -14.46 5.45
CA GLY A 148 -6.17 -13.06 5.16
C GLY A 148 -4.94 -12.16 4.98
N GLY A 149 -3.73 -12.67 5.19
CA GLY A 149 -2.52 -11.89 5.00
C GLY A 149 -2.20 -11.61 3.54
N HIS A 150 -1.41 -10.55 3.29
CA HIS A 150 -0.90 -10.28 1.96
C HIS A 150 0.38 -11.10 1.73
N PHE A 151 0.51 -11.73 0.57
CA PHE A 151 1.63 -12.62 0.25
C PHE A 151 3.03 -11.97 0.33
N GLU A 152 3.15 -10.64 0.23
CA GLU A 152 4.41 -9.91 0.45
C GLU A 152 4.89 -9.94 1.90
N ARG A 153 4.03 -10.32 2.86
CA ARG A 153 4.35 -10.49 4.28
C ARG A 153 4.98 -9.26 4.94
N SER A 154 4.83 -8.07 4.34
CA SER A 154 5.09 -6.79 4.99
C SER A 154 3.77 -6.26 5.58
N PRO A 155 3.70 -6.04 6.91
CA PRO A 155 2.57 -5.39 7.55
C PRO A 155 2.18 -4.03 6.92
N MET A 156 3.16 -3.24 6.49
CA MET A 156 2.92 -1.95 5.82
C MET A 156 2.25 -2.16 4.45
N TYR A 157 2.81 -3.01 3.59
CA TYR A 157 2.22 -3.28 2.27
C TYR A 157 0.88 -4.01 2.35
N HIS A 158 0.65 -4.82 3.39
CA HIS A 158 -0.67 -5.37 3.68
C HIS A 158 -1.69 -4.25 3.94
N ALA A 159 -1.36 -3.28 4.78
CA ALA A 159 -2.24 -2.15 5.09
C ALA A 159 -2.51 -1.28 3.85
N GLU A 160 -1.50 -1.03 3.02
CA GLU A 160 -1.69 -0.32 1.74
C GLU A 160 -2.58 -1.08 0.75
N ALA A 161 -2.40 -2.40 0.64
CA ALA A 161 -3.24 -3.24 -0.22
C ALA A 161 -4.69 -3.25 0.27
N LEU A 162 -4.93 -3.34 1.58
CA LEU A 162 -6.26 -3.22 2.16
C LEU A 162 -6.90 -1.87 1.83
N GLU A 163 -6.14 -0.77 1.95
CA GLU A 163 -6.60 0.57 1.55
C GLU A 163 -7.00 0.63 0.07
N ASP A 164 -6.22 0.02 -0.82
CA ASP A 164 -6.52 -0.02 -2.25
C ASP A 164 -7.81 -0.77 -2.55
N LEU A 165 -8.04 -1.92 -1.90
CA LEU A 165 -9.28 -2.69 -2.04
C LEU A 165 -10.49 -1.94 -1.49
N LEU A 166 -10.33 -1.26 -0.35
CA LEU A 166 -11.37 -0.40 0.23
C LEU A 166 -11.74 0.74 -0.72
N ASP A 167 -10.76 1.43 -1.29
CA ASP A 167 -10.96 2.50 -2.27
C ASP A 167 -11.70 1.99 -3.51
N ILE A 168 -11.35 0.80 -4.03
CA ILE A 168 -12.05 0.18 -5.17
C ILE A 168 -13.50 -0.13 -4.83
N ARG A 169 -13.76 -0.71 -3.65
CA ARG A 169 -15.13 -1.00 -3.18
C ARG A 169 -15.96 0.29 -3.06
N THR A 170 -15.38 1.33 -2.47
CA THR A 170 -16.04 2.65 -2.34
C THR A 170 -16.31 3.28 -3.70
N LEU A 171 -15.35 3.25 -4.64
CA LEU A 171 -15.54 3.75 -5.99
C LEU A 171 -16.69 3.04 -6.71
N ALA A 172 -16.70 1.71 -6.68
CA ALA A 172 -17.73 0.92 -7.34
C ALA A 172 -19.14 1.23 -6.80
N SER A 173 -19.26 1.35 -5.47
CA SER A 173 -20.51 1.72 -4.82
C SER A 173 -20.94 3.15 -5.20
N ALA A 174 -20.03 4.12 -5.17
CA ALA A 174 -20.34 5.51 -5.47
C ALA A 174 -20.76 5.73 -6.93
N CYS A 175 -20.16 4.99 -7.86
CA CYS A 175 -20.48 5.07 -9.29
C CYS A 175 -21.63 4.14 -9.70
N GLY A 176 -22.28 3.42 -8.76
CA GLY A 176 -23.33 2.45 -9.07
C GLY A 176 -22.87 1.32 -10.01
N SER A 177 -21.57 1.04 -10.04
CA SER A 177 -20.96 0.09 -10.99
C SER A 177 -21.12 -1.34 -10.48
N VAL A 178 -21.71 -2.22 -11.29
CA VAL A 178 -21.88 -3.63 -10.95
C VAL A 178 -20.56 -4.37 -11.16
N MET A 179 -19.87 -4.69 -10.06
CA MET A 179 -18.69 -5.55 -10.08
C MET A 179 -19.08 -7.02 -9.92
N LYS A 180 -18.71 -7.83 -10.91
CA LYS A 180 -18.78 -9.30 -10.89
C LYS A 180 -17.97 -9.90 -9.73
N CYS A 181 -16.83 -9.31 -9.37
CA CYS A 181 -16.01 -9.78 -8.25
C CYS A 181 -16.36 -9.14 -6.90
N ALA A 182 -17.46 -8.37 -6.78
CA ALA A 182 -17.83 -7.69 -5.53
C ALA A 182 -17.92 -8.61 -4.30
N PRO A 183 -18.50 -9.84 -4.38
CA PRO A 183 -18.54 -10.75 -3.22
C PRO A 183 -17.15 -11.20 -2.79
N GLN A 184 -16.28 -11.56 -3.75
CA GLN A 184 -14.90 -11.95 -3.47
C GLN A 184 -14.10 -10.80 -2.87
N LEU A 185 -14.21 -9.60 -3.45
CA LEU A 185 -13.58 -8.38 -2.92
C LEU A 185 -13.99 -8.11 -1.46
N SER A 186 -15.28 -8.23 -1.17
CA SER A 186 -15.81 -7.99 0.19
C SER A 186 -15.32 -9.04 1.19
N ALA A 187 -15.24 -10.30 0.77
CA ALA A 187 -14.69 -11.38 1.59
C ALA A 187 -13.19 -11.17 1.87
N CYS A 188 -12.40 -10.85 0.85
CA CYS A 188 -10.97 -10.56 1.00
C CYS A 188 -10.74 -9.36 1.93
N ILE A 189 -11.51 -8.26 1.79
CA ILE A 189 -11.41 -7.11 2.70
C ILE A 189 -11.67 -7.52 4.16
N ALA A 190 -12.69 -8.35 4.40
CA ALA A 190 -12.99 -8.81 5.75
C ALA A 190 -11.88 -9.70 6.34
N GLN A 191 -11.32 -10.60 5.54
CA GLN A 191 -10.19 -11.46 5.93
C GLN A 191 -8.93 -10.63 6.22
N MET A 192 -8.59 -9.69 5.32
CA MET A 192 -7.45 -8.79 5.51
C MET A 192 -7.63 -7.90 6.73
N ALA A 193 -8.83 -7.37 6.99
CA ALA A 193 -9.11 -6.60 8.20
C ALA A 193 -8.91 -7.45 9.47
N ALA A 194 -9.38 -8.71 9.47
CA ALA A 194 -9.16 -9.62 10.59
C ALA A 194 -7.67 -9.91 10.82
N PHE A 195 -6.90 -10.13 9.74
CA PHE A 195 -5.45 -10.28 9.78
C PHE A 195 -4.76 -9.03 10.35
N LEU A 196 -5.05 -7.85 9.80
CA LEU A 196 -4.47 -6.58 10.25
C LEU A 196 -4.73 -6.36 11.74
N ARG A 197 -5.97 -6.57 12.18
CA ARG A 197 -6.38 -6.44 13.58
C ARG A 197 -5.58 -7.40 14.47
N CYS A 198 -5.39 -8.65 14.05
CA CYS A 198 -4.59 -9.65 14.76
C CYS A 198 -3.14 -9.19 14.93
N MET A 199 -2.58 -8.51 13.92
CA MET A 199 -1.19 -8.06 13.90
C MET A 199 -0.93 -6.75 14.67
N LEU A 200 -1.94 -6.06 15.21
CA LEU A 200 -1.69 -4.78 15.89
C LEU A 200 -1.03 -4.94 17.26
N HIS A 201 -0.03 -4.11 17.54
CA HIS A 201 0.44 -3.89 18.90
C HIS A 201 -0.61 -3.16 19.74
N PRO A 202 -0.47 -3.14 21.08
CA PRO A 202 -1.39 -2.44 21.98
C PRO A 202 -1.54 -0.94 21.70
N ASP A 203 -0.55 -0.31 21.06
CA ASP A 203 -0.59 1.09 20.63
C ASP A 203 -1.43 1.33 19.35
N GLY A 204 -1.92 0.26 18.72
CA GLY A 204 -2.71 0.30 17.50
C GLY A 204 -1.90 0.38 16.22
N GLU A 205 -0.58 0.31 16.31
CA GLU A 205 0.32 0.35 15.18
C GLU A 205 0.77 -1.07 14.75
N ILE A 206 1.19 -1.18 13.49
CA ILE A 206 1.70 -2.44 12.90
C ILE A 206 3.09 -2.81 13.44
N PRO A 207 3.52 -4.08 13.36
CA PRO A 207 4.92 -4.45 13.57
C PRO A 207 5.77 -4.05 12.37
N LEU A 208 7.08 -3.97 12.56
CA LEU A 208 8.03 -3.47 11.57
C LEU A 208 8.75 -4.57 10.78
N PHE A 209 8.21 -5.79 10.73
CA PHE A 209 8.78 -6.88 9.94
C PHE A 209 8.89 -6.55 8.46
N ASN A 210 9.92 -7.10 7.81
CA ASN A 210 10.21 -6.88 6.40
C ASN A 210 10.28 -5.37 6.05
N ASP A 211 9.94 -4.98 4.82
CA ASP A 211 9.81 -3.55 4.49
C ASP A 211 8.55 -2.94 5.10
N SER A 212 8.62 -2.58 6.37
CA SER A 212 7.57 -1.85 7.09
C SER A 212 8.12 -0.63 7.81
N ALA A 213 7.35 0.46 7.74
CA ALA A 213 7.59 1.69 8.48
C ALA A 213 6.25 2.28 8.93
N LEU A 214 6.25 2.96 10.08
CA LEU A 214 5.06 3.65 10.59
C LEU A 214 4.78 4.93 9.78
N GLY A 215 3.49 5.32 9.73
CA GLY A 215 3.07 6.59 9.13
C GLY A 215 3.09 6.64 7.60
N ILE A 216 3.35 5.52 6.92
CA ILE A 216 3.25 5.40 5.45
C ILE A 216 1.83 5.03 5.02
N ALA A 217 1.31 3.91 5.52
CA ALA A 217 -0.07 3.51 5.29
C ALA A 217 -1.05 4.30 6.17
N ARG A 218 -2.33 4.35 5.77
CA ARG A 218 -3.40 4.91 6.61
C ARG A 218 -3.42 4.21 7.99
N PRO A 219 -3.67 4.92 9.10
CA PRO A 219 -3.73 4.32 10.42
C PRO A 219 -4.66 3.11 10.48
N ALA A 220 -4.21 2.02 11.08
CA ALA A 220 -4.89 0.72 11.02
C ALA A 220 -6.32 0.78 11.55
N GLY A 221 -6.57 1.49 12.67
CA GLY A 221 -7.91 1.67 13.21
C GLY A 221 -8.89 2.28 12.20
N GLN A 222 -8.44 3.21 11.36
CA GLN A 222 -9.28 3.78 10.30
C GLN A 222 -9.56 2.78 9.17
N LEU A 223 -8.57 1.98 8.78
CA LEU A 223 -8.75 0.92 7.78
C LEU A 223 -9.76 -0.13 8.27
N LEU A 224 -9.65 -0.52 9.54
CA LEU A 224 -10.57 -1.45 10.20
C LEU A 224 -12.00 -0.88 10.24
N THR A 225 -12.19 0.38 10.64
CA THR A 225 -13.50 1.04 10.60
C THR A 225 -14.08 1.07 9.17
N LEU A 226 -13.26 1.39 8.17
CA LEU A 226 -13.69 1.40 6.77
C LEU A 226 -14.02 0.00 6.22
N ALA A 227 -13.38 -1.03 6.77
CA ALA A 227 -13.69 -2.43 6.48
C ALA A 227 -15.01 -2.90 7.12
N GLY A 228 -15.52 -2.18 8.13
CA GLY A 228 -16.73 -2.52 8.89
C GLY A 228 -16.45 -3.18 10.26
N ASP A 229 -15.21 -3.11 10.74
CA ASP A 229 -14.80 -3.55 12.08
C ASP A 229 -14.88 -2.37 13.10
N SER A 230 -14.67 -2.63 14.39
CA SER A 230 -14.74 -1.61 15.45
C SER A 230 -13.64 -0.54 15.34
N GLY A 231 -12.53 -0.85 14.67
CA GLY A 231 -11.33 0.00 14.64
C GLY A 231 -10.49 -0.07 15.92
N GLU A 232 -10.89 -0.88 16.89
CA GLU A 232 -10.21 -1.03 18.17
C GLU A 232 -9.13 -2.12 18.11
N VAL A 233 -8.11 -1.95 18.93
CA VAL A 233 -7.05 -2.95 19.13
C VAL A 233 -7.64 -4.18 19.83
N PRO A 234 -7.21 -5.42 19.50
CA PRO A 234 -7.66 -6.60 20.21
C PRO A 234 -7.45 -6.50 21.72
N SER A 235 -8.55 -6.65 22.46
CA SER A 235 -8.55 -6.87 23.91
C SER A 235 -9.00 -8.30 24.19
N VAL A 236 -8.19 -9.04 24.94
CA VAL A 236 -8.46 -10.45 25.28
C VAL A 236 -8.71 -10.58 26.78
N ALA A 237 -9.67 -11.41 27.19
CA ALA A 237 -9.99 -11.59 28.61
C ALA A 237 -9.03 -12.58 29.32
N ARG A 238 -8.33 -13.41 28.55
CA ARG A 238 -7.39 -14.43 29.00
C ARG A 238 -6.23 -14.51 28.01
N PRO A 239 -5.08 -15.10 28.40
CA PRO A 239 -4.00 -15.34 27.44
C PRO A 239 -4.51 -16.08 26.20
N GLU A 240 -4.14 -15.57 25.03
CA GLU A 240 -4.56 -16.11 23.73
C GLU A 240 -3.34 -16.24 22.82
N VAL A 241 -3.35 -17.28 22.00
CA VAL A 241 -2.39 -17.53 20.92
C VAL A 241 -3.16 -17.60 19.61
N SER A 242 -2.82 -16.75 18.67
CA SER A 242 -3.33 -16.76 17.30
C SER A 242 -2.19 -17.15 16.36
N VAL A 243 -2.43 -18.12 15.48
CA VAL A 243 -1.45 -18.55 14.48
C VAL A 243 -2.04 -18.27 13.10
N LEU A 244 -1.25 -17.60 12.26
CA LEU A 244 -1.57 -17.22 10.89
C LEU A 244 -0.67 -18.06 9.98
N ASP A 245 -1.09 -19.30 9.71
CA ASP A 245 -0.23 -20.35 9.15
C ASP A 245 0.33 -20.00 7.76
N ASP A 246 -0.48 -19.39 6.88
CA ASP A 246 -0.07 -19.12 5.50
C ASP A 246 0.98 -17.99 5.42
N THR A 247 0.79 -16.91 6.17
CA THR A 247 1.79 -15.85 6.33
C THR A 247 2.94 -16.26 7.24
N GLY A 248 2.70 -17.18 8.16
CA GLY A 248 3.67 -17.65 9.15
C GLY A 248 3.85 -16.73 10.34
N TYR A 249 2.84 -15.93 10.69
CA TYR A 249 2.89 -15.12 11.92
C TYR A 249 2.24 -15.82 13.10
N ALA A 250 2.76 -15.60 14.31
CA ALA A 250 2.11 -15.99 15.55
C ALA A 250 1.99 -14.79 16.49
N VAL A 251 0.82 -14.61 17.09
CA VAL A 251 0.52 -13.51 18.02
C VAL A 251 0.11 -14.09 19.36
N ILE A 252 0.81 -13.70 20.43
CA ILE A 252 0.50 -14.08 21.81
C ILE A 252 0.11 -12.83 22.58
N ARG A 253 -1.10 -12.82 23.14
CA ARG A 253 -1.61 -11.72 23.96
C ARG A 253 -1.79 -12.16 25.40
N ALA A 254 -1.29 -11.38 26.35
CA ALA A 254 -1.37 -11.65 27.79
C ALA A 254 -1.98 -10.43 28.50
N PRO A 255 -3.27 -10.47 28.88
CA PRO A 255 -3.99 -9.27 29.30
C PRO A 255 -3.50 -8.69 30.63
N ASN A 256 -3.12 -9.54 31.58
CA ASN A 256 -2.66 -9.10 32.91
C ASN A 256 -1.39 -8.25 32.85
N SER A 257 -0.52 -8.49 31.88
CA SER A 257 0.70 -7.70 31.66
C SER A 257 0.54 -6.66 30.55
N GLY A 258 -0.63 -6.56 29.91
CA GLY A 258 -0.78 -5.82 28.65
C GLY A 258 0.21 -6.29 27.58
N GLY A 259 0.60 -7.57 27.63
CA GLY A 259 1.66 -8.15 26.83
C GLY A 259 1.16 -8.53 25.44
N CYS A 260 1.95 -8.22 24.41
CA CYS A 260 1.72 -8.64 23.03
C CYS A 260 3.06 -9.06 22.43
N LEU A 261 3.21 -10.34 22.08
CA LEU A 261 4.36 -10.86 21.36
C LEU A 261 3.91 -11.23 19.96
N ILE A 262 4.55 -10.67 18.94
CA ILE A 262 4.32 -11.03 17.54
C ILE A 262 5.60 -11.66 17.04
N PHE A 263 5.50 -12.84 16.45
CA PHE A 263 6.62 -13.67 16.04
C PHE A 263 6.52 -13.97 14.54
N ASP A 264 7.60 -13.78 13.81
CA ASP A 264 7.71 -14.14 12.40
C ASP A 264 8.31 -15.55 12.26
N CYS A 265 7.48 -16.52 11.91
CA CYS A 265 7.85 -17.90 11.59
C CYS A 265 7.69 -18.21 10.09
N GLY A 266 7.42 -17.20 9.26
CA GLY A 266 7.05 -17.39 7.87
C GLY A 266 8.24 -17.54 6.92
N PRO A 267 8.01 -18.10 5.72
CA PRO A 267 8.92 -17.83 4.60
C PRO A 267 9.03 -16.32 4.30
N LEU A 268 10.15 -15.91 3.72
CA LEU A 268 10.50 -14.52 3.41
C LEU A 268 9.48 -13.79 2.50
N GLY A 269 8.73 -14.53 1.70
CA GLY A 269 7.84 -14.01 0.67
C GLY A 269 7.72 -15.01 -0.49
N PRO A 270 6.95 -14.71 -1.54
CA PRO A 270 6.95 -15.52 -2.76
C PRO A 270 8.35 -15.54 -3.38
N ASP A 271 8.84 -16.72 -3.79
CA ASP A 271 10.17 -16.90 -4.38
C ASP A 271 10.42 -16.00 -5.61
N TYR A 272 9.35 -15.66 -6.32
CA TYR A 272 9.39 -14.82 -7.52
C TYR A 272 9.37 -13.32 -7.21
N GLN A 273 9.17 -12.90 -5.96
CA GLN A 273 9.18 -11.49 -5.56
C GLN A 273 9.69 -11.28 -4.12
N PRO A 274 11.00 -11.50 -3.85
CA PRO A 274 11.60 -11.30 -2.52
C PRO A 274 11.97 -9.84 -2.24
N GLY A 275 11.51 -8.90 -3.09
CA GLY A 275 11.94 -7.50 -3.10
C GLY A 275 11.77 -6.79 -1.77
N HIS A 276 10.81 -7.20 -0.94
CA HIS A 276 10.52 -6.60 0.36
C HIS A 276 10.86 -7.47 1.57
N GLY A 277 11.30 -8.71 1.35
CA GLY A 277 11.58 -9.66 2.42
C GLY A 277 12.99 -9.50 3.02
N HIS A 278 13.10 -9.66 4.33
CA HIS A 278 14.35 -9.54 5.08
C HIS A 278 14.86 -10.92 5.52
N SER A 279 16.09 -11.00 6.02
CA SER A 279 16.65 -12.25 6.59
C SER A 279 16.29 -12.37 8.08
N ASP A 280 15.00 -12.27 8.39
CA ASP A 280 14.42 -12.04 9.72
C ASP A 280 13.61 -13.23 10.26
N VAL A 281 13.71 -14.41 9.63
CA VAL A 281 13.01 -15.62 10.09
C VAL A 281 13.31 -15.89 11.58
N LEU A 282 12.26 -16.15 12.35
CA LEU A 282 12.23 -16.25 13.82
C LEU A 282 12.45 -14.93 14.59
N SER A 283 12.37 -13.77 13.92
CA SER A 283 12.34 -12.47 14.58
C SER A 283 11.02 -12.30 15.36
N TYR A 284 11.02 -11.35 16.29
CA TYR A 284 9.86 -11.01 17.08
C TYR A 284 9.86 -9.56 17.52
N GLU A 285 8.66 -9.06 17.79
CA GLU A 285 8.43 -7.81 18.50
C GLU A 285 7.61 -8.08 19.77
N LEU A 286 7.94 -7.37 20.85
CA LEU A 286 7.31 -7.53 22.16
C LEU A 286 6.86 -6.18 22.71
N SER A 287 5.59 -6.09 23.04
CA SER A 287 5.02 -5.04 23.88
C SER A 287 4.71 -5.56 25.27
N LEU A 288 5.00 -4.76 26.30
CA LEU A 288 4.63 -5.00 27.70
C LEU A 288 4.02 -3.73 28.29
N HIS A 289 2.97 -3.87 29.09
CA HIS A 289 2.24 -2.74 29.69
C HIS A 289 1.81 -1.68 28.66
N GLY A 290 1.45 -2.14 27.46
CA GLY A 290 1.05 -1.26 26.36
C GLY A 290 2.18 -0.46 25.70
N GLN A 291 3.44 -0.78 25.99
CA GLN A 291 4.61 -0.13 25.41
C GLN A 291 5.46 -1.14 24.65
N ARG A 292 5.99 -0.74 23.48
CA ARG A 292 6.94 -1.56 22.73
C ARG A 292 8.27 -1.63 23.47
N VAL A 293 8.73 -2.86 23.76
CA VAL A 293 9.98 -3.15 24.49
C VAL A 293 11.03 -3.74 23.57
N VAL A 294 10.61 -4.60 22.63
CA VAL A 294 11.45 -5.15 21.57
C VAL A 294 10.79 -4.81 20.24
N VAL A 295 11.52 -4.13 19.37
CA VAL A 295 11.05 -3.68 18.05
C VAL A 295 12.00 -4.19 16.97
N ASP A 296 11.49 -4.35 15.76
CA ASP A 296 12.33 -4.59 14.60
C ASP A 296 12.96 -3.28 14.09
N THR A 297 14.05 -3.41 13.33
CA THR A 297 14.73 -2.26 12.70
C THR A 297 13.84 -1.64 11.61
N GLY A 298 13.05 -2.47 10.93
CA GLY A 298 12.21 -2.04 9.81
C GLY A 298 13.04 -1.52 8.63
N VAL A 299 12.49 -0.55 7.88
CA VAL A 299 13.14 0.05 6.71
C VAL A 299 13.18 1.57 6.79
N SER A 300 14.34 2.16 6.51
CA SER A 300 14.53 3.62 6.40
C SER A 300 14.84 4.09 4.98
N THR A 301 15.34 3.20 4.11
CA THR A 301 15.72 3.55 2.74
C THR A 301 15.59 2.38 1.78
N TYR A 302 15.40 2.69 0.50
CA TYR A 302 15.42 1.70 -0.59
C TYR A 302 16.64 1.92 -1.51
N GLU A 303 17.49 2.89 -1.19
CA GLU A 303 18.72 3.10 -1.94
C GLU A 303 19.70 1.95 -1.69
N PRO A 304 20.46 1.48 -2.69
CA PRO A 304 21.40 0.36 -2.54
C PRO A 304 22.65 0.77 -1.75
N CYS A 305 22.48 1.08 -0.47
CA CYS A 305 23.52 1.57 0.43
C CYS A 305 23.85 0.55 1.54
N ALA A 306 24.79 0.91 2.42
CA ALA A 306 25.16 0.07 3.55
C ALA A 306 23.99 -0.13 4.53
N GLU A 307 23.21 0.92 4.78
CA GLU A 307 22.03 0.88 5.64
C GLU A 307 21.02 -0.15 5.14
N ARG A 308 20.61 -0.06 3.87
CA ARG A 308 19.68 -1.02 3.25
C ARG A 308 20.17 -2.47 3.34
N ARG A 309 21.48 -2.69 3.21
CA ARG A 309 22.05 -4.04 3.36
C ARG A 309 22.04 -4.51 4.81
N TYR A 310 22.24 -3.62 5.78
CA TYR A 310 22.17 -3.93 7.20
C TYR A 310 20.73 -4.25 7.62
N GLU A 311 19.78 -3.37 7.29
CA GLU A 311 18.34 -3.51 7.59
C GLU A 311 17.80 -4.86 7.13
N ARG A 312 18.22 -5.36 5.95
CA ARG A 312 17.76 -6.67 5.42
C ARG A 312 18.50 -7.88 5.99
N SER A 313 19.51 -7.68 6.82
CA SER A 313 20.38 -8.76 7.30
C SER A 313 19.90 -9.30 8.65
N THR A 314 20.15 -10.59 8.92
CA THR A 314 19.82 -11.23 10.20
C THR A 314 20.38 -10.50 11.43
N ALA A 315 21.44 -9.70 11.26
CA ALA A 315 22.04 -8.93 12.35
C ALA A 315 21.23 -7.70 12.78
N ALA A 316 20.21 -7.29 12.02
CA ALA A 316 19.32 -6.19 12.34
C ALA A 316 18.03 -6.64 13.05
N HIS A 317 17.83 -7.95 13.24
CA HIS A 317 16.58 -8.52 13.74
C HIS A 317 16.77 -9.29 15.04
N ASN A 318 15.66 -9.50 15.77
CA ASN A 318 15.64 -10.18 17.05
C ASN A 318 15.64 -11.72 16.89
N THR A 319 16.66 -12.25 16.21
CA THR A 319 16.78 -13.68 15.88
C THR A 319 18.23 -14.17 16.03
N VAL A 320 18.47 -15.44 15.71
CA VAL A 320 19.79 -16.08 15.83
C VAL A 320 20.53 -16.01 14.49
N ARG A 321 21.80 -15.60 14.54
CA ARG A 321 22.74 -15.66 13.41
C ARG A 321 23.88 -16.62 13.73
N ILE A 322 24.25 -17.45 12.75
CA ILE A 322 25.48 -18.25 12.80
C ILE A 322 26.58 -17.47 12.09
N GLU A 323 27.67 -17.16 12.79
CA GLU A 323 28.86 -16.63 12.13
C GLU A 323 29.67 -17.79 11.53
N PRO A 324 30.08 -17.71 10.25
CA PRO A 324 31.01 -18.69 9.72
C PRO A 324 32.32 -18.60 10.51
N SER A 325 32.79 -19.75 11.02
CA SER A 325 34.10 -19.83 11.67
C SER A 325 35.17 -19.27 10.73
N PRO A 326 36.09 -18.41 11.20
CA PRO A 326 37.20 -17.99 10.36
C PRO A 326 37.93 -19.24 9.88
N CYS A 327 38.02 -19.40 8.56
CA CYS A 327 38.73 -20.49 7.91
C CYS A 327 40.16 -20.48 8.46
N ARG A 328 40.48 -21.35 9.42
CA ARG A 328 41.85 -21.47 9.93
C ARG A 328 42.71 -21.85 8.72
N PRO A 329 43.73 -21.06 8.34
CA PRO A 329 44.60 -21.46 7.25
C PRO A 329 45.15 -22.84 7.59
N ASN A 330 44.96 -23.77 6.67
CA ASN A 330 45.47 -25.14 6.74
C ASN A 330 46.96 -25.07 7.10
N ARG A 331 47.31 -25.31 8.37
CA ARG A 331 48.70 -25.62 8.75
C ARG A 331 48.97 -27.01 8.19
N ARG A 332 49.42 -27.06 6.93
CA ARG A 332 50.05 -28.24 6.36
C ARG A 332 51.18 -28.66 7.30
N ARG A 333 51.14 -29.91 7.75
CA ARG A 333 52.24 -30.59 8.43
C ARG A 333 53.31 -30.99 7.42
#